data_AF-A0AAW3T8R2-F1
#
_entry.id   AF-A0AAW3T8R2-F1
#
_cell.length_a   1.000
_cell.length_b   1.000
_cell.length_c   1.000
_cell.angle_alpha   90.00
_cell.angle_beta   90.00
_cell.angle_gamma   90.00
#
_symmetry.space_group_name_H-M   'P 1'
#
loop_
_entity.id
_entity.type
_entity.pdbx_description
1 polymer ?
#
loop_
_entity_poly.entity_id
_entity_poly.type
_entity_poly.pdbx_seq_one_letter_code
_entity_poly.pdbx_strand_id
1 'polypeptide(L)'
;MNPRIAWHRVLVTVVVVFLVLTVGFYVTSVVLAPADGRNVAGLFVGWAMFAMVGAIVFGIIDFFVRPLGGRSGDAEVIAAAEEARTGSTRTQTR
;
A
#
# COMPACT_ATOMS: atom_id res chain seq x y z
N MET A 1 2.66 0.76 21.83
CA MET A 1 2.52 0.52 20.37
C MET A 1 1.40 1.41 19.84
N ASN A 2 1.65 2.22 18.82
CA ASN A 2 0.62 3.10 18.27
C ASN A 2 -0.39 2.22 17.49
N PRO A 3 -1.68 2.14 17.89
CA PRO A 3 -2.65 1.19 17.32
C PRO A 3 -2.81 1.33 15.80
N ARG A 4 -2.60 2.54 15.26
CA ARG A 4 -2.63 2.81 13.81
C ARG A 4 -1.49 2.13 13.05
N ILE A 5 -0.31 2.01 13.65
CA ILE A 5 0.85 1.32 13.04
C ILE A 5 0.62 -0.19 13.02
N ALA A 6 0.02 -0.74 14.09
CA ALA A 6 -0.35 -2.15 14.12
C ALA A 6 -1.38 -2.48 13.02
N TRP A 7 -2.40 -1.65 12.87
CA TRP A 7 -3.45 -1.84 11.85
C TRP A 7 -2.91 -1.74 10.42
N HIS A 8 -2.04 -0.75 10.14
CA HIS A 8 -1.34 -0.65 8.86
C HIS A 8 -0.54 -1.93 8.52
N ARG A 9 0.24 -2.46 9.47
CA ARG A 9 1.04 -3.68 9.23
C ARG A 9 0.18 -4.90 8.93
N VAL A 10 -0.96 -5.04 9.62
CA VAL A 10 -1.92 -6.12 9.36
C VAL A 10 -2.50 -5.98 7.96
N LEU A 11 -2.98 -4.78 7.58
CA LEU A 11 -3.57 -4.53 6.26
C LEU A 11 -2.56 -4.77 5.13
N VAL A 12 -1.32 -4.30 5.28
CA VAL A 12 -0.23 -4.60 4.33
C VAL A 12 0.00 -6.11 4.23
N THR A 13 0.02 -6.83 5.34
CA THR A 13 0.20 -8.29 5.34
C THR A 13 -0.93 -8.97 4.57
N VAL A 14 -2.18 -8.54 4.79
CA VAL A 14 -3.34 -9.05 4.06
C VAL A 14 -3.20 -8.78 2.55
N VAL A 15 -2.85 -7.56 2.15
CA VAL A 15 -2.63 -7.22 0.73
C VAL A 15 -1.56 -8.12 0.11
N VAL A 16 -0.42 -8.32 0.78
CA VAL A 16 0.65 -9.18 0.29
C VAL A 16 0.17 -10.62 0.11
N VAL A 17 -0.58 -11.17 1.07
CA VAL A 17 -1.16 -12.51 0.96
C VAL A 17 -2.09 -12.62 -0.25
N PHE A 18 -2.98 -11.64 -0.45
CA PHE A 18 -3.87 -11.61 -1.61
C PHE A 18 -3.09 -11.55 -2.93
N LEU A 19 -2.01 -10.76 -3.02
CA LEU A 19 -1.16 -10.70 -4.20
C LEU A 19 -0.47 -12.04 -4.47
N VAL A 20 0.05 -12.71 -3.44
CA VAL A 20 0.65 -14.05 -3.56
C VAL A 20 -0.39 -15.05 -4.06
N LEU A 21 -1.61 -15.01 -3.54
CA LEU A 21 -2.71 -15.86 -4.01
C LEU A 21 -3.07 -15.56 -5.47
N THR A 22 -3.14 -14.30 -5.88
CA THR A 22 -3.38 -13.90 -7.28
C THR A 22 -2.36 -14.55 -8.21
N VAL A 23 -1.07 -14.43 -7.87
CA VAL A 23 0.02 -15.04 -8.66
C VAL A 23 -0.09 -16.55 -8.64
N GLY A 24 -0.34 -17.15 -7.47
CA GLY A 24 -0.49 -18.60 -7.32
C GLY A 24 -1.63 -19.15 -8.17
N PHE A 25 -2.83 -18.55 -8.11
CA PHE A 25 -3.96 -18.96 -8.92
C PHE A 25 -3.72 -18.75 -10.41
N TYR A 26 -3.07 -17.65 -10.81
CA TYR A 26 -2.72 -17.44 -12.20
C TYR A 26 -1.75 -18.52 -12.71
N VAL A 27 -0.70 -18.84 -11.95
CA VAL A 27 0.24 -19.93 -12.29
C VAL A 27 -0.51 -21.26 -12.40
N THR A 28 -1.36 -21.59 -11.42
CA THR A 28 -2.17 -22.81 -11.44
C THR A 28 -3.09 -22.88 -12.67
N SER A 29 -3.66 -21.75 -13.09
CA SER A 29 -4.48 -21.68 -14.31
C SER A 29 -3.71 -22.11 -15.56
N VAL A 30 -2.43 -21.76 -15.64
CA VAL A 30 -1.55 -22.08 -16.77
C VAL A 30 -1.04 -23.51 -16.67
N VAL A 31 -0.61 -23.94 -15.47
CA VAL A 31 -0.01 -25.26 -15.25
C VAL A 31 -1.04 -26.39 -15.35
N LEU A 32 -2.28 -26.16 -14.91
CA LEU A 32 -3.35 -27.17 -14.97
C LEU A 32 -4.19 -27.11 -16.25
N ALA A 33 -4.08 -26.03 -17.05
CA ALA A 33 -4.77 -25.94 -18.34
C ALA A 33 -4.54 -27.13 -19.28
N PRO A 34 -3.34 -27.76 -19.37
CA PRO A 34 -3.12 -28.91 -20.23
C PRO A 34 -3.86 -30.18 -19.81
N ALA A 35 -4.20 -30.32 -18.52
CA ALA A 35 -4.83 -31.52 -17.99
C ALA A 35 -6.36 -31.51 -18.19
N ASP A 36 -7.01 -30.39 -17.88
CA ASP A 36 -8.48 -30.30 -17.81
C ASP A 36 -9.07 -29.20 -18.72
N GLY A 37 -8.23 -28.57 -19.54
CA GLY A 37 -8.64 -27.63 -20.57
C GLY A 37 -9.19 -26.29 -20.06
N ARG A 38 -10.02 -25.65 -20.88
CA ARG A 38 -10.46 -24.26 -20.72
C ARG A 38 -11.25 -23.99 -19.43
N ASN A 39 -12.00 -24.97 -18.94
CA ASN A 39 -12.85 -24.80 -17.75
C ASN A 39 -12.01 -24.61 -16.48
N VAL A 40 -10.94 -25.41 -16.32
CA VAL A 40 -10.03 -25.30 -15.17
C VAL A 40 -9.21 -24.02 -15.24
N ALA A 41 -8.71 -23.66 -16.43
CA ALA A 41 -8.03 -22.38 -16.64
C ALA A 41 -8.93 -21.20 -16.25
N GLY A 42 -10.19 -21.21 -16.70
CA GLY A 42 -11.18 -20.17 -16.39
C GLY A 42 -11.49 -20.07 -14.89
N LEU A 43 -11.61 -21.20 -14.19
CA LEU A 43 -11.85 -21.24 -12.74
C LEU A 43 -10.72 -20.53 -11.97
N PHE A 44 -9.47 -20.92 -12.24
CA PHE A 44 -8.32 -20.35 -11.54
C PHE A 44 -8.05 -18.89 -11.93
N VAL A 45 -8.32 -18.49 -13.17
CA VAL A 45 -8.32 -17.06 -13.55
C VAL A 45 -9.39 -16.28 -12.78
N GLY A 46 -10.59 -16.85 -12.58
CA GLY A 46 -11.64 -16.26 -11.75
C GLY A 46 -11.20 -16.03 -10.31
N TRP A 47 -10.55 -17.03 -9.69
CA TRP A 47 -9.98 -16.90 -8.35
C TRP A 47 -8.84 -15.89 -8.28
N ALA A 48 -7.99 -15.82 -9.31
CA ALA A 48 -6.94 -14.81 -9.41
C ALA A 48 -7.52 -13.40 -9.46
N MET A 49 -8.60 -13.18 -10.23
CA MET A 49 -9.29 -11.89 -10.26
C MET A 49 -9.95 -11.54 -8.94
N PHE A 50 -10.60 -12.51 -8.29
CA PHE A 50 -11.19 -12.28 -6.97
C PHE A 50 -10.12 -11.87 -5.95
N ALA A 51 -8.98 -12.56 -5.94
CA ALA A 51 -7.86 -12.23 -5.07
C ALA A 51 -7.26 -10.84 -5.38
N MET A 52 -7.15 -10.49 -6.67
CA MET A 52 -6.68 -9.18 -7.11
C MET A 52 -7.61 -8.05 -6.63
N VAL A 53 -8.93 -8.22 -6.78
CA VAL A 53 -9.91 -7.26 -6.27
C VAL A 53 -9.80 -7.12 -4.75
N GLY A 54 -9.64 -8.24 -4.03
CA GLY A 54 -9.36 -8.21 -2.59
C GLY A 54 -8.14 -7.36 -2.24
N ALA A 55 -7.01 -7.58 -2.92
CA ALA A 55 -5.78 -6.80 -2.72
C ALA A 55 -6.03 -5.29 -2.93
N ILE A 56 -6.78 -4.92 -3.97
CA ILE A 56 -7.11 -3.52 -4.27
C ILE A 56 -7.95 -2.91 -3.14
N VAL A 57 -9.02 -3.58 -2.70
CA VAL A 57 -9.90 -3.10 -1.63
C VAL A 57 -9.11 -2.90 -0.33
N PHE A 58 -8.31 -3.89 0.08
CA PHE A 58 -7.49 -3.76 1.28
C PHE A 58 -6.41 -2.69 1.15
N GLY A 59 -5.82 -2.51 -0.04
CA GLY A 59 -4.89 -1.42 -0.31
C GLY A 59 -5.54 -0.03 -0.19
N ILE A 60 -6.78 0.11 -0.66
CA ILE A 60 -7.57 1.34 -0.48
C ILE A 60 -7.85 1.60 1.00
N ILE A 61 -8.26 0.58 1.77
CA ILE A 61 -8.49 0.71 3.21
C ILE A 61 -7.20 1.12 3.92
N ASP A 62 -6.07 0.48 3.58
CA ASP A 62 -4.76 0.80 4.13
C ASP A 62 -4.40 2.27 3.90
N PHE A 63 -4.65 2.81 2.71
CA PHE A 63 -4.41 4.22 2.38
C PHE A 63 -5.11 5.18 3.35
N PHE A 64 -6.34 4.89 3.77
CA PHE A 64 -7.09 5.74 4.72
C PHE A 64 -6.63 5.60 6.18
N VAL A 65 -6.13 4.42 6.56
CA VAL A 65 -5.64 4.16 7.92
C VAL A 65 -4.19 4.62 8.09
N ARG A 66 -3.45 4.69 6.98
CA ARG A 66 -2.01 4.98 6.96
C ARG A 66 -1.72 6.21 7.82
N PRO A 67 -0.87 6.08 8.85
CA PRO A 67 -0.47 7.24 9.64
C PRO A 67 0.17 8.25 8.68
N LEU A 68 -0.40 9.45 8.57
CA LEU A 68 0.08 10.55 7.71
C LEU A 68 1.42 11.15 8.19
N GLY A 69 2.34 10.33 8.72
CA GLY A 69 3.67 10.71 9.22
C GLY A 69 4.62 11.29 8.17
N GLY A 70 4.11 11.69 7.00
CA GLY A 70 4.82 12.43 5.96
C GLY A 70 4.48 13.92 5.88
N ARG A 71 3.40 14.42 6.52
CA ARG A 71 3.15 15.88 6.57
C ARG A 71 4.00 16.60 7.61
N SER A 72 4.53 15.88 8.61
CA SER A 72 5.41 16.45 9.63
C SER A 72 6.79 16.82 9.08
N GLY A 73 7.35 16.04 8.14
CA GLY A 73 8.64 16.35 7.52
C GLY A 73 8.57 17.61 6.64
N ASP A 74 7.57 17.71 5.77
CA ASP A 74 7.37 18.93 4.96
C ASP A 74 6.99 20.12 5.83
N ALA A 75 6.19 19.94 6.88
CA ALA A 75 5.84 21.01 7.81
C ALA A 75 7.04 21.44 8.67
N GLU A 76 7.92 20.54 9.10
CA GLU A 76 9.16 20.86 9.80
C GLU A 76 10.17 21.52 8.87
N VAL A 77 10.26 21.11 7.61
CA VAL A 77 11.13 21.76 6.61
C VAL A 77 10.62 23.16 6.26
N ILE A 78 9.31 23.33 6.10
CA ILE A 78 8.68 24.65 5.89
C ILE A 78 8.84 25.51 7.14
N ALA A 79 8.62 24.96 8.34
CA ALA A 79 8.82 25.68 9.60
C ALA A 79 10.29 26.08 9.81
N ALA A 80 11.24 25.19 9.52
CA ALA A 80 12.67 25.48 9.60
C ALA A 80 13.11 26.51 8.55
N ALA A 81 12.52 26.46 7.35
CA ALA A 81 12.75 27.48 6.32
C ALA A 81 12.17 28.84 6.74
N GLU A 82 10.99 28.88 7.36
CA GLU A 82 10.36 30.10 7.88
C GLU A 82 11.15 30.68 9.07
N GLU A 83 11.68 29.83 9.96
CA GLU A 83 12.52 30.22 11.09
C GLU A 83 13.87 30.79 10.62
N ALA A 84 14.50 30.18 9.60
CA ALA A 84 15.69 30.72 8.97
C ALA A 84 15.42 32.08 8.29
N ARG A 85 14.26 32.23 7.66
CA ARG A 85 13.85 33.47 6.99
C ARG A 85 13.60 34.61 7.98
N THR A 86 12.95 34.34 9.11
CA THR A 86 12.66 35.33 10.15
C THR A 86 13.88 35.62 11.05
N GLY A 87 14.75 34.64 11.27
CA GLY A 87 16.03 34.82 11.98
C GLY A 87 17.01 35.73 11.23
N SER A 88 17.06 35.63 9.89
CA SER A 88 17.91 36.47 9.03
C SER A 88 17.49 37.95 9.07
N THR A 89 16.19 38.25 9.13
CA THR A 89 15.71 39.64 9.19
C THR A 89 16.03 40.31 10.53
N ARG A 90 16.19 39.54 11.62
CA ARG A 90 16.53 40.05 12.95
C ARG A 90 18.01 40.46 13.07
N THR A 91 18.90 39.87 12.27
CA THR A 91 20.35 40.14 12.32
C THR A 91 20.82 41.24 11.37
N GLN A 92 20.02 41.59 10.35
CA GLN A 92 20.40 42.55 9.30
C GLN A 92 20.14 44.03 9.66
N THR A 93 19.47 44.31 10.79
CA THR A 93 19.05 45.67 11.20
C THR A 93 20.07 46.40 12.09
N ARG A 94 21.39 46.15 11.95
CA ARG A 94 22.41 46.84 12.75
C ARG A 94 23.54 47.42 11.93
#